data_AF-A0A8J3YVC9-F1
#
_entry.id   AF-A0A8J3YVC9-F1
#
_cell.length_a   1.000
_cell.length_b   1.000
_cell.length_c   1.000
_cell.angle_alpha   90.00
_cell.angle_beta   90.00
_cell.angle_gamma   90.00
#
_symmetry.space_group_name_H-M   'P 1'
#
loop_
_entity.id
_entity.type
_entity.pdbx_description
1 polymer ?
#
loop_
_entity_poly.entity_id
_entity_poly.type
_entity_poly.pdbx_seq_one_letter_code
_entity_poly.pdbx_strand_id
1 'polypeptide(L)'
;MAEPVAEGLNALRVDLEGVRAFAQSLRGDLDGSMRPTGFDIAHQHSGTVPFGWFAASGGIADAHREYAFCLAGSREAMGSFLDAIDTMIAGVTAVIETYGTADALASADLDSVKELYGNAARPTAPPPTSGGKAVAS
;
A
#
# COMPACT_ATOMS: atom_id res chain seq x y z
N MET A 1 -40.41 -16.38 3.88
CA MET A 1 -39.19 -16.71 4.62
C MET A 1 -38.03 -16.16 3.79
N ALA A 2 -37.48 -15.03 4.21
CA ALA A 2 -36.33 -14.40 3.57
C ALA A 2 -35.13 -14.61 4.48
N GLU A 3 -34.12 -15.33 4.00
CA GLU A 3 -32.84 -15.50 4.70
C GLU A 3 -32.06 -14.18 4.69
N PRO A 4 -31.33 -13.87 5.77
CA PRO A 4 -30.51 -12.67 5.83
C PRO A 4 -29.23 -12.83 4.99
N VAL A 5 -29.14 -12.06 3.91
CA VAL A 5 -27.94 -11.88 3.04
C VAL A 5 -26.82 -11.09 3.77
N ALA A 6 -26.90 -10.95 5.10
CA ALA A 6 -26.04 -10.08 5.89
C ALA A 6 -24.63 -10.67 6.16
N GLU A 7 -24.40 -11.95 5.88
CA GLU A 7 -23.13 -12.62 6.20
C GLU A 7 -22.03 -12.41 5.14
N GLY A 8 -22.35 -11.89 3.96
CA GLY A 8 -21.38 -11.69 2.86
C GLY A 8 -20.61 -10.36 2.88
N LEU A 9 -21.10 -9.34 3.58
CA LEU A 9 -20.53 -7.98 3.53
C LEU A 9 -19.40 -7.72 4.54
N ASN A 10 -19.18 -8.65 5.49
CA ASN A 10 -18.10 -8.53 6.48
C ASN A 10 -16.75 -9.14 6.01
N ALA A 11 -16.70 -9.74 4.82
CA ALA A 11 -15.54 -10.50 4.34
C ALA A 11 -14.42 -9.66 3.69
N LEU A 12 -14.56 -8.33 3.62
CA LEU A 12 -13.56 -7.42 3.06
C LEU A 12 -13.22 -6.29 4.05
N ARG A 13 -13.08 -6.62 5.33
CA ARG A 13 -12.26 -5.79 6.23
C ARG A 13 -10.81 -6.02 5.83
N VAL A 14 -10.39 -5.39 4.73
CA VAL A 14 -8.99 -5.35 4.32
C VAL A 14 -8.23 -4.75 5.48
N ASP A 15 -7.29 -5.49 6.05
CA ASP A 15 -6.38 -4.97 7.07
C ASP A 15 -5.43 -3.97 6.42
N LEU A 16 -5.91 -2.75 6.24
CA LEU A 16 -5.17 -1.65 5.63
C LEU A 16 -3.94 -1.27 6.45
N GLU A 17 -3.95 -1.55 7.76
CA GLU A 17 -2.82 -1.30 8.64
C GLU A 17 -1.71 -2.32 8.39
N GLY A 18 -2.04 -3.62 8.34
CA GLY A 18 -1.10 -4.68 7.98
C GLY A 18 -0.51 -4.50 6.59
N VAL A 19 -1.34 -4.13 5.61
CA VAL A 19 -0.90 -3.87 4.23
C VAL A 19 0.02 -2.63 4.17
N ARG A 20 -0.27 -1.59 4.95
CA ARG A 20 0.59 -0.40 5.07
C ARG A 20 1.93 -0.74 5.73
N ALA A 21 1.91 -1.50 6.83
CA ALA A 21 3.12 -1.93 7.53
C ALA A 21 4.01 -2.79 6.62
N PHE A 22 3.42 -3.69 5.83
CA PHE A 22 4.14 -4.47 4.83
C PHE A 22 4.80 -3.58 3.77
N ALA A 23 4.05 -2.63 3.18
CA ALA A 23 4.61 -1.70 2.18
C ALA A 23 5.75 -0.85 2.74
N GLN A 24 5.65 -0.41 4.00
CA GLN A 24 6.71 0.34 4.68
C GLN A 24 7.94 -0.53 4.95
N SER A 25 7.75 -1.77 5.42
CA SER A 25 8.85 -2.72 5.63
C SER A 25 9.57 -2.99 4.31
N LEU A 26 8.83 -3.25 3.24
CA LEU A 26 9.40 -3.56 1.94
C LEU A 26 10.16 -2.37 1.35
N ARG A 27 9.66 -1.14 1.52
CA ARG A 27 10.39 0.08 1.15
C ARG A 27 11.66 0.24 2.00
N GLY A 28 11.59 -0.05 3.29
CA GLY A 28 12.76 -0.07 4.18
C GLY A 28 13.84 -1.05 3.72
N ASP A 29 13.46 -2.27 3.33
CA ASP A 29 14.39 -3.28 2.81
C ASP A 29 14.97 -2.87 1.45
N LEU A 30 14.14 -2.30 0.57
CA LEU A 30 14.53 -1.84 -0.75
C LEU A 30 15.61 -0.74 -0.63
N ASP A 31 15.34 0.28 0.18
CA ASP A 31 16.22 1.45 0.33
C ASP A 31 17.42 1.16 1.23
N GLY A 32 17.24 0.35 2.27
CA GLY A 32 18.27 0.07 3.27
C GLY A 32 19.24 -1.03 2.88
N SER A 33 18.80 -2.02 2.11
CA SER A 33 19.62 -3.19 1.79
C SER A 33 19.74 -3.43 0.29
N MET A 34 18.63 -3.50 -0.44
CA MET A 34 18.66 -4.01 -1.81
C MET A 34 19.33 -3.05 -2.80
N ARG A 35 19.00 -1.75 -2.74
CA ARG A 35 19.62 -0.73 -3.60
C ARG A 35 21.13 -0.55 -3.31
N PRO A 36 21.58 -0.39 -2.05
CA PRO A 36 23.01 -0.31 -1.75
C PRO A 36 23.77 -1.56 -2.17
N THR A 37 23.23 -2.75 -1.88
CA THR A 37 23.87 -4.02 -2.26
C THR A 37 23.98 -4.16 -3.78
N GLY A 38 22.92 -3.80 -4.51
CA GLY A 38 22.96 -3.79 -5.99
C GLY A 38 24.00 -2.82 -6.53
N PHE A 39 24.14 -1.65 -5.93
CA PHE A 39 25.18 -0.68 -6.29
C PHE A 39 26.58 -1.21 -5.97
N ASP A 40 26.79 -1.82 -4.81
CA ASP A 40 28.08 -2.38 -4.40
C ASP A 40 28.51 -3.54 -5.30
N ILE A 41 27.60 -4.47 -5.63
CA ILE A 41 27.85 -5.54 -6.60
C ILE A 41 28.20 -4.94 -7.95
N ALA A 42 27.43 -3.96 -8.42
CA ALA A 42 27.73 -3.27 -9.66
C ALA A 42 29.11 -2.60 -9.62
N HIS A 43 29.47 -1.95 -8.52
CA HIS A 43 30.75 -1.28 -8.35
C HIS A 43 31.92 -2.28 -8.32
N GLN A 44 31.85 -3.30 -7.47
CA GLN A 44 32.87 -4.35 -7.32
C GLN A 44 33.17 -5.07 -8.64
N HIS A 45 32.15 -5.24 -9.49
CA HIS A 45 32.29 -5.90 -10.78
C HIS A 45 32.41 -4.93 -11.96
N SER A 46 32.40 -3.61 -11.73
CA SER A 46 32.69 -2.62 -12.78
C SER A 46 34.20 -2.51 -13.04
N GLY A 47 35.01 -2.80 -12.01
CA GLY A 47 36.42 -3.11 -12.21
C GLY A 47 36.54 -4.43 -12.94
N THR A 48 37.23 -4.44 -14.07
CA THR A 48 37.59 -5.70 -14.74
C THR A 48 38.30 -6.59 -13.74
N VAL A 49 37.92 -7.87 -13.66
CA VAL A 49 38.72 -8.85 -12.92
C VAL A 49 40.12 -8.78 -13.53
N PRO A 50 41.19 -8.53 -12.75
CA PRO A 50 42.53 -8.44 -13.29
C PRO A 50 42.97 -9.83 -13.71
N PHE A 51 42.57 -10.24 -14.92
CA PHE A 51 43.24 -11.31 -15.63
C PHE A 51 44.63 -10.76 -15.94
N GLY A 52 45.65 -11.28 -15.25
CA GLY A 52 47.00 -10.72 -15.31
C GLY A 52 47.50 -10.53 -16.73
N TRP A 53 48.39 -9.56 -16.94
CA TRP A 53 48.95 -9.14 -18.25
C TRP A 53 49.51 -10.29 -19.12
N PHE A 54 49.80 -11.45 -18.51
CA PHE A 54 50.34 -12.64 -19.16
C PHE A 54 49.28 -13.62 -19.71
N ALA A 55 48.00 -13.33 -19.53
CA ALA A 55 46.91 -14.23 -19.85
C ALA A 55 46.36 -14.02 -21.29
N ALA A 56 47.26 -13.80 -22.26
CA ALA A 56 46.94 -13.45 -23.65
C ALA A 56 46.50 -14.66 -24.51
N SER A 57 45.83 -15.64 -23.92
CA SER A 57 45.24 -16.74 -24.70
C SER A 57 43.82 -16.37 -25.14
N GLY A 58 43.41 -16.80 -26.34
CA GLY A 58 42.07 -16.53 -26.87
C GLY A 58 40.95 -16.94 -25.90
N GLY A 59 41.14 -18.05 -25.18
CA GLY A 59 40.17 -18.53 -24.19
C GLY A 59 39.95 -17.58 -23.01
N ILE A 60 40.94 -16.76 -22.63
CA ILE A 60 40.79 -15.77 -21.56
C ILE A 60 40.06 -14.53 -22.07
N ALA A 61 40.30 -14.14 -23.32
CA ALA A 61 39.52 -13.07 -23.96
C ALA A 61 38.04 -13.47 -24.11
N ASP A 62 37.76 -14.72 -24.46
CA ASP A 62 36.40 -15.25 -24.56
C ASP A 62 35.73 -15.33 -23.17
N ALA A 63 36.45 -15.83 -22.16
CA ALA A 63 35.96 -15.85 -20.78
C ALA A 63 35.67 -14.44 -20.24
N HIS A 64 36.47 -13.44 -20.60
CA HIS A 64 36.22 -12.04 -20.22
C HIS A 64 34.96 -11.49 -20.87
N ARG A 65 34.70 -11.81 -22.16
CA ARG A 65 33.47 -11.41 -22.84
C ARG A 65 32.24 -12.07 -22.22
N GLU A 66 32.31 -13.37 -21.97
CA GLU A 66 31.20 -14.12 -21.36
C GLU A 66 30.89 -13.59 -19.96
N TYR A 67 31.93 -13.36 -19.14
CA TYR A 67 31.77 -12.76 -17.83
C TYR A 67 31.11 -11.39 -17.89
N ALA A 68 31.56 -10.51 -18.79
CA ALA A 68 30.99 -9.19 -18.97
C ALA A 68 29.51 -9.25 -19.44
N PHE A 69 29.18 -10.21 -20.32
CA PHE A 69 27.82 -10.44 -20.80
C PHE A 69 26.90 -10.93 -19.67
N CYS A 70 27.30 -11.95 -18.92
CA CYS A 70 26.53 -12.47 -17.79
C CYS A 70 26.34 -11.41 -16.69
N LEU A 71 27.38 -10.61 -16.43
CA LEU A 71 27.31 -9.52 -15.46
C LEU A 71 26.34 -8.42 -15.89
N ALA A 72 26.36 -8.04 -17.17
CA ALA A 72 25.41 -7.09 -17.72
C ALA A 72 23.96 -7.59 -17.59
N GLY A 73 23.70 -8.85 -17.98
CA GLY A 73 22.37 -9.46 -17.84
C GLY A 73 21.91 -9.56 -16.38
N SER A 74 22.82 -9.88 -15.46
CA SER A 74 22.50 -9.95 -14.02
C SER A 74 22.16 -8.57 -13.45
N ARG A 75 22.85 -7.51 -13.88
CA ARG A 75 22.54 -6.13 -13.48
C ARG A 75 21.19 -5.66 -14.00
N GLU A 76 20.88 -5.97 -15.26
CA GLU A 76 19.58 -5.64 -15.85
C GLU A 76 18.44 -6.35 -15.14
N ALA A 77 18.60 -7.65 -14.87
CA ALA A 77 17.61 -8.43 -14.11
C ALA A 77 17.40 -7.86 -12.70
N MET A 78 18.50 -7.52 -12.00
CA MET A 78 18.41 -6.91 -10.67
C MET A 78 17.70 -5.55 -10.70
N GLY A 79 18.00 -4.70 -11.69
CA GLY A 79 17.29 -3.43 -11.90
C GLY A 79 15.79 -3.64 -12.12
N SER A 80 15.41 -4.57 -13.00
CA SER A 80 14.01 -4.92 -13.26
C SER A 80 13.28 -5.42 -12.01
N PHE A 81 13.96 -6.21 -11.17
CA PHE A 81 13.39 -6.66 -9.89
C PHE A 81 13.13 -5.50 -8.92
N LEU A 82 14.07 -4.55 -8.80
CA LEU A 82 13.90 -3.36 -7.96
C LEU A 82 12.71 -2.50 -8.44
N ASP A 83 12.60 -2.28 -9.76
CA ASP A 83 11.49 -1.53 -10.36
C ASP A 83 10.13 -2.22 -10.16
N ALA A 84 10.10 -3.55 -10.23
CA ALA A 84 8.90 -4.33 -9.95
C ALA A 84 8.45 -4.18 -8.49
N ILE A 85 9.40 -4.16 -7.54
CA ILE A 85 9.12 -3.92 -6.12
C ILE A 85 8.56 -2.51 -5.90
N ASP A 86 9.15 -1.49 -6.53
CA ASP A 86 8.63 -0.12 -6.43
C ASP A 86 7.21 0.01 -7.01
N THR A 87 6.96 -0.65 -8.14
CA THR A 87 5.62 -0.71 -8.75
C THR A 87 4.61 -1.37 -7.83
N MET A 88 5.00 -2.45 -7.15
CA MET A 88 4.15 -3.14 -6.18
C MET A 88 3.85 -2.24 -4.97
N ILE A 89 4.86 -1.56 -4.40
CA ILE A 89 4.67 -0.60 -3.30
C ILE A 89 3.72 0.53 -3.72
N ALA A 90 3.88 1.07 -4.93
CA ALA A 90 3.00 2.10 -5.47
C ALA A 90 1.56 1.60 -5.63
N GLY A 91 1.36 0.40 -6.17
CA GLY A 91 0.05 -0.23 -6.29
C GLY A 91 -0.63 -0.45 -4.93
N VAL A 92 0.12 -0.96 -3.95
CA VAL A 92 -0.37 -1.14 -2.57
C VAL A 92 -0.76 0.20 -1.94
N THR A 93 0.05 1.25 -2.15
CA THR A 93 -0.24 2.60 -1.64
C THR A 93 -1.53 3.15 -2.25
N ALA A 94 -1.71 3.01 -3.57
CA ALA A 94 -2.93 3.44 -4.24
C ALA A 94 -4.19 2.70 -3.76
N VAL A 95 -4.07 1.39 -3.48
CA VAL A 95 -5.15 0.60 -2.87
C VAL A 95 -5.47 1.14 -1.47
N ILE A 96 -4.47 1.38 -0.62
CA ILE A 96 -4.67 1.95 0.72
C ILE A 96 -5.37 3.31 0.64
N GLU A 97 -4.96 4.19 -0.27
CA GLU A 97 -5.59 5.51 -0.45
C GLU A 97 -7.05 5.38 -0.90
N THR A 98 -7.32 4.52 -1.86
CA THR A 98 -8.67 4.29 -2.40
C THR A 98 -9.61 3.73 -1.32
N TYR A 99 -9.17 2.71 -0.59
CA TYR A 99 -9.99 2.11 0.47
C TYR A 99 -10.06 2.97 1.73
N GLY A 100 -8.99 3.65 2.11
CA GLY A 100 -8.97 4.56 3.25
C GLY A 100 -9.89 5.76 3.05
N THR A 101 -9.94 6.32 1.84
CA THR A 101 -10.89 7.40 1.51
C THR A 101 -12.33 6.92 1.48
N ALA A 102 -12.58 5.73 0.93
CA ALA A 102 -13.92 5.12 0.92
C ALA A 102 -14.43 4.82 2.35
N ASP A 103 -13.58 4.28 3.22
CA ASP A 103 -13.93 3.97 4.62
C ASP A 103 -14.15 5.26 5.43
N ALA A 104 -13.33 6.29 5.22
CA ALA A 104 -13.55 7.61 5.81
C ALA A 104 -14.89 8.22 5.38
N LEU A 105 -15.24 8.13 4.09
CA LEU A 105 -16.52 8.63 3.57
C LEU A 105 -17.71 7.87 4.15
N ALA A 106 -17.60 6.54 4.23
CA ALA A 106 -18.63 5.68 4.83
C ALA A 106 -18.80 5.93 6.34
N SER A 107 -17.70 6.17 7.06
CA SER A 107 -17.74 6.52 8.48
C SER A 107 -18.42 7.88 8.73
N ALA A 108 -18.13 8.88 7.89
CA ALA A 108 -18.75 10.20 7.99
C ALA A 108 -20.25 10.16 7.70
N ASP A 109 -20.68 9.33 6.74
CA ASP A 109 -22.09 9.12 6.42
C ASP A 109 -22.82 8.38 7.56
N LEU A 110 -22.18 7.36 8.15
CA LEU A 110 -22.71 6.66 9.33
C LEU A 110 -22.85 7.57 10.54
N ASP A 111 -21.88 8.44 10.80
CA ASP A 111 -21.98 9.40 11.92
C ASP A 111 -23.06 10.45 11.67
N SER A 112 -23.24 10.88 10.42
CA SER A 112 -24.36 11.75 10.03
C SER A 112 -25.72 11.06 10.22
N VAL A 113 -25.83 9.78 9.87
CA VAL A 113 -27.05 8.98 10.10
C VAL A 113 -27.30 8.78 11.60
N LYS A 114 -26.27 8.49 12.40
CA LYS A 114 -26.40 8.39 13.86
C LYS A 114 -26.84 9.72 14.49
N GLU A 115 -26.30 10.84 14.01
CA GLU A 115 -26.68 12.18 14.48
C GLU A 115 -28.14 12.51 14.14
N LEU A 116 -28.57 12.22 12.91
CA LEU A 116 -29.97 12.36 12.50
C LEU A 116 -30.90 11.47 13.33
N TYR A 117 -30.50 10.23 13.60
CA TYR A 117 -31.27 9.30 14.43
C TYR A 117 -31.34 9.75 15.89
N GLY A 118 -30.23 10.22 16.46
CA GLY A 118 -30.17 10.77 17.82
C GLY A 118 -31.01 12.05 17.99
N ASN A 119 -31.08 12.88 16.95
CA ASN A 119 -31.93 14.08 16.93
C ASN A 119 -33.41 13.73 16.74
N ALA A 120 -33.74 12.72 15.94
CA ALA A 120 -35.11 12.23 15.76
C ALA A 120 -35.66 11.49 17.00
N ALA A 121 -34.78 10.87 17.79
CA ALA A 121 -35.15 10.18 19.04
C ALA A 121 -35.36 11.14 20.23
N ARG A 122 -35.07 12.45 20.10
CA ARG A 122 -35.46 13.43 21.12
C ARG A 122 -36.97 13.63 21.05
N PRO A 123 -37.72 13.40 22.15
CA PRO A 123 -39.13 13.71 22.19
C PRO A 123 -39.29 15.20 21.91
N THR A 124 -39.98 15.56 20.83
CA THR A 124 -40.50 16.90 20.66
C THR A 124 -41.44 17.14 21.84
N ALA A 125 -41.03 18.03 22.76
CA ALA A 125 -41.86 18.39 23.89
C ALA A 125 -43.24 18.83 23.35
N PRO A 126 -44.35 18.29 23.89
CA PRO A 126 -45.68 18.64 23.41
C PRO A 126 -45.86 20.16 23.51
N PRO A 127 -46.52 20.80 22.52
CA PRO A 127 -46.74 22.24 22.53
C PRO A 127 -47.46 22.63 23.84
N PRO A 128 -47.09 23.76 24.47
CA PRO A 128 -47.75 24.18 25.70
C PRO A 128 -49.24 24.36 25.40
N THR A 129 -50.07 23.54 26.03
CA THR A 129 -51.53 23.72 26.01
C THR A 129 -51.83 25.07 26.63
N SER A 130 -52.24 26.04 25.80
CA SER A 130 -52.72 27.33 26.26
C SER A 130 -53.95 27.09 27.13
N GLY A 131 -53.78 27.25 28.45
CA GLY A 131 -54.84 27.11 29.42
C GLY A 131 -55.99 28.05 29.08
N GLY A 132 -57.16 27.46 28.81
CA GLY A 132 -58.41 28.18 28.63
C GLY A 132 -58.71 29.03 29.86
N LYS A 133 -58.75 30.34 29.66
CA LYS A 133 -59.21 31.28 30.68
C LYS A 133 -60.73 31.15 30.77
N ALA A 134 -61.21 30.53 31.85
CA ALA A 134 -62.62 30.45 32.19
C ALA A 134 -63.20 31.87 32.28
N VAL A 135 -64.30 32.09 31.55
CA VAL A 135 -65.14 33.27 31.66
C VAL A 135 -65.90 33.15 32.98
N ALA A 136 -65.59 34.02 33.94
CA ALA A 136 -66.40 34.20 35.14
C ALA A 136 -67.35 35.37 34.90
N SER A 137 -68.62 35.08 35.19
CA SER A 137 -69.81 35.93 35.06
C SER A 137 -69.79 37.20 35.89
#